data_AF-A0A6B3FRN8-F1
#
_entry.id   AF-A0A6B3FRN8-F1
#
_cell.length_a   1.000
_cell.length_b   1.000
_cell.length_c   1.000
_cell.angle_alpha   90.00
_cell.angle_beta   90.00
_cell.angle_gamma   90.00
#
_symmetry.space_group_name_H-M   'P 1'
#
loop_
_entity.id
_entity.type
_entity.pdbx_description
1 polymer ?
#
loop_
_entity_poly.entity_id
_entity_poly.type
_entity_poly.pdbx_seq_one_letter_code
_entity_poly.pdbx_strand_id
1 'polypeptide(L)'
;MDAVTQVPAPVNEPVHSYAPGSPERARLEVKLKELADNPIDLPMTIGGEKRMGGGERVNVVQPHNHKAVIGTFAGATEQDAQDAIDAALAAAPAWRAMSFDDRAAIIL
;
A
#
# COMPACT_ATOMS: atom_id res chain seq x y z
N MET A 1 -23.35 8.12 19.92
CA MET A 1 -22.47 9.08 20.59
C MET A 1 -23.14 10.44 20.44
N ASP A 2 -23.41 11.13 21.55
CA ASP A 2 -23.99 12.48 21.49
C ASP A 2 -22.86 13.50 21.62
N ALA A 3 -22.21 13.82 20.49
CA ALA A 3 -21.09 14.75 20.42
C ALA A 3 -21.08 15.50 19.08
N VAL A 4 -20.47 16.69 19.09
CA VAL A 4 -20.02 17.38 17.88
C VAL A 4 -18.49 17.30 17.88
N THR A 5 -17.94 16.42 17.06
CA THR A 5 -16.51 16.12 17.03
C THR A 5 -15.77 17.04 16.05
N GLN A 6 -14.48 17.22 16.30
CA GLN A 6 -13.55 17.94 15.43
C GLN A 6 -12.35 17.02 15.21
N VAL A 7 -11.95 16.87 13.95
CA VAL A 7 -10.73 16.13 13.61
C VAL A 7 -9.49 16.94 13.99
N PRO A 8 -8.32 16.30 14.19
CA PRO A 8 -7.06 17.00 14.33
C PRO A 8 -6.84 17.99 13.18
N ALA A 9 -6.34 19.19 13.49
CA ALA A 9 -6.04 20.19 12.48
C ALA A 9 -4.88 19.70 11.59
N PRO A 10 -5.06 19.62 10.26
CA PRO A 10 -3.99 19.17 9.38
C PRO A 10 -2.89 20.21 9.28
N VAL A 11 -1.64 19.75 9.32
CA VAL A 11 -0.45 20.53 8.96
C VAL A 11 0.30 19.79 7.87
N ASN A 12 1.01 20.52 7.00
CA ASN A 12 1.84 19.86 6.00
C ASN A 12 2.96 19.06 6.68
N GLU A 13 3.17 17.82 6.23
CA GLU A 13 4.27 16.99 6.69
C GLU A 13 5.62 17.66 6.37
N PRO A 14 6.53 17.82 7.34
CA PRO A 14 7.83 18.46 7.10
C PRO A 14 8.67 17.71 6.06
N VAL A 15 9.33 18.47 5.17
CA VAL A 15 10.31 17.89 4.25
C VAL A 15 11.63 17.66 4.97
N HIS A 16 12.06 16.40 5.07
CA HIS A 16 13.37 16.07 5.61
C HIS A 16 14.51 16.37 4.64
N SER A 17 15.69 16.74 5.17
CA SER A 17 16.85 17.12 4.37
C SER A 17 17.71 15.94 3.90
N TYR A 18 17.72 14.82 4.66
CA TYR A 18 18.62 13.69 4.42
C TYR A 18 20.10 14.11 4.35
N ALA A 19 20.48 15.13 5.11
CA ALA A 19 21.85 15.61 5.20
C ALA A 19 22.81 14.50 5.67
N PRO A 20 24.10 14.56 5.31
CA PRO A 20 25.09 13.60 5.79
C PRO A 20 25.06 13.48 7.32
N GLY A 21 25.00 12.24 7.82
CA GLY A 21 24.94 11.93 9.26
C GLY A 21 23.56 12.06 9.90
N SER A 22 22.52 12.46 9.18
CA SER A 22 21.17 12.55 9.74
C SER A 22 20.55 11.16 9.98
N PRO A 23 19.72 10.98 11.02
CA PRO A 23 19.14 9.68 11.33
C PRO A 23 18.16 9.19 10.25
N GLU A 24 17.44 10.09 9.57
CA GLU A 24 16.57 9.71 8.45
C GLU A 24 17.34 9.24 7.22
N ARG A 25 18.55 9.77 6.97
CA ARG A 25 19.42 9.25 5.92
C ARG A 25 19.88 7.83 6.23
N ALA A 26 20.27 7.55 7.48
CA ALA A 26 20.65 6.21 7.90
C ALA A 26 19.50 5.20 7.71
N ARG A 27 18.26 5.57 8.09
CA ARG A 27 17.07 4.73 7.86
C ARG A 27 16.80 4.50 6.37
N LEU A 28 16.97 5.52 5.54
CA LEU A 28 16.79 5.42 4.08
C LEU A 28 17.81 4.45 3.46
N GLU A 29 19.09 4.57 3.81
CA GLU A 29 20.15 3.70 3.28
C GLU A 29 19.92 2.23 3.66
N VAL A 30 19.50 1.96 4.90
CA VAL A 30 19.10 0.61 5.34
C VAL A 30 17.95 0.08 4.49
N LYS A 31 16.89 0.88 4.30
CA LYS A 31 15.71 0.40 3.58
C LYS A 31 15.95 0.20 2.08
N LEU A 32 16.78 1.04 1.46
CA LEU A 32 17.19 0.88 0.06
C LEU A 32 17.90 -0.45 -0.14
N LYS A 33 18.84 -0.80 0.74
CA LYS A 33 19.54 -2.08 0.69
C LYS A 33 18.58 -3.26 0.91
N GLU A 34 17.72 -3.16 1.92
CA GLU A 34 16.73 -4.20 2.23
C GLU A 34 15.83 -4.50 1.02
N LEU A 35 15.27 -3.48 0.38
CA LEU A 35 14.36 -3.66 -0.76
C LEU A 35 15.07 -4.13 -2.03
N ALA A 36 16.31 -3.69 -2.24
CA ALA A 36 17.10 -4.10 -3.40
C ALA A 36 17.58 -5.56 -3.29
N ASP A 37 17.95 -6.00 -2.08
CA ASP A 37 18.51 -7.33 -1.85
C ASP A 37 17.43 -8.42 -1.64
N ASN A 38 16.17 -8.04 -1.39
CA ASN A 38 15.08 -8.97 -1.10
C ASN A 38 13.88 -8.76 -2.03
N PRO A 39 13.94 -9.18 -3.31
CA PRO A 39 12.80 -9.11 -4.21
C PRO A 39 11.63 -9.92 -3.67
N ILE A 40 10.41 -9.37 -3.75
CA ILE A 40 9.21 -9.99 -3.19
C ILE A 40 8.15 -10.31 -4.25
N ASP A 41 7.26 -11.23 -3.93
CA ASP A 41 5.99 -11.34 -4.64
C ASP A 41 5.13 -10.10 -4.33
N LEU A 42 4.47 -9.60 -5.39
CA LEU A 42 3.58 -8.45 -5.37
C LEU A 42 2.16 -8.94 -5.64
N PRO A 43 1.48 -9.53 -4.63
CA PRO A 43 0.16 -10.11 -4.80
C PRO A 43 -0.91 -9.02 -4.91
N MET A 44 -2.05 -9.39 -5.48
CA MET A 44 -3.28 -8.66 -5.29
C MET A 44 -3.73 -8.79 -3.84
N THR A 45 -4.58 -7.87 -3.37
CA THR A 45 -5.28 -8.02 -2.09
C THR A 45 -6.77 -7.89 -2.35
N ILE A 46 -7.50 -9.02 -2.30
CA ILE A 46 -8.93 -9.10 -2.61
C ILE A 46 -9.64 -9.62 -1.37
N GLY A 47 -10.61 -8.86 -0.85
CA GLY A 47 -11.35 -9.24 0.36
C GLY A 47 -10.47 -9.44 1.62
N GLY A 48 -9.27 -8.86 1.65
CA GLY A 48 -8.29 -9.05 2.72
C GLY A 48 -7.34 -10.24 2.51
N GLU A 49 -7.55 -11.06 1.48
CA GLU A 49 -6.64 -12.14 1.12
C GLU A 49 -5.56 -11.65 0.15
N LYS A 50 -4.30 -11.98 0.44
CA LYS A 50 -3.17 -11.73 -0.46
C LYS A 50 -2.95 -12.95 -1.34
N ARG A 51 -3.17 -12.81 -2.64
CA ARG A 51 -2.93 -13.88 -3.63
C ARG A 51 -2.39 -13.32 -4.94
N MET A 52 -1.62 -14.13 -5.67
CA MET A 52 -1.15 -13.76 -7.00
C MET A 52 -2.32 -13.74 -7.99
N GLY A 53 -2.23 -12.87 -9.01
CA GLY A 53 -3.14 -12.90 -10.16
C GLY A 53 -3.03 -14.20 -10.95
N GLY A 54 -4.10 -14.56 -11.65
CA GLY A 54 -4.14 -15.76 -12.48
C GLY A 54 -3.41 -15.62 -13.83
N GLY A 55 -2.96 -14.42 -14.19
CA GLY A 55 -2.30 -14.11 -15.46
C GLY A 55 -0.78 -14.29 -15.45
N GLU A 56 -0.14 -13.75 -16.48
CA GLU A 56 1.32 -13.84 -16.66
C GLU A 56 2.09 -13.12 -15.56
N ARG A 57 3.22 -13.68 -15.13
CA ARG A 57 4.13 -13.02 -14.18
C ARG A 57 4.94 -11.91 -14.87
N VAL A 58 5.01 -10.75 -14.22
CA VAL A 58 5.73 -9.58 -14.70
C VAL A 58 6.68 -9.09 -13.62
N ASN A 59 7.95 -8.94 -13.98
CA ASN A 59 8.97 -8.42 -13.07
C ASN A 59 8.85 -6.89 -12.95
N VAL A 60 8.90 -6.42 -11.72
CA VAL A 60 9.11 -5.01 -11.38
C VAL A 60 10.60 -4.82 -11.13
N VAL A 61 11.20 -3.89 -11.87
CA VAL A 61 12.64 -3.64 -11.87
C VAL A 61 12.94 -2.20 -11.47
N GLN A 62 14.18 -1.93 -11.07
CA GLN A 62 14.65 -0.57 -10.84
C GLN A 62 14.85 0.14 -12.20
N PRO A 63 14.18 1.27 -12.50
CA PRO A 63 14.32 1.91 -13.81
C PRO A 63 15.75 2.36 -14.15
N HIS A 64 16.53 2.76 -13.15
CA HIS A 64 17.94 3.15 -13.30
C HIS A 64 18.90 1.96 -13.41
N ASN A 65 18.42 0.73 -13.15
CA ASN A 65 19.17 -0.51 -13.28
C ASN A 65 18.20 -1.65 -13.60
N HIS A 66 17.71 -1.71 -14.84
CA HIS A 66 16.62 -2.60 -15.24
C HIS A 66 16.94 -4.11 -15.14
N LYS A 67 18.19 -4.49 -14.85
CA LYS A 67 18.58 -5.87 -14.54
C LYS A 67 18.32 -6.24 -13.08
N ALA A 68 18.15 -5.26 -12.19
CA ALA A 68 17.81 -5.47 -10.79
C ALA A 68 16.30 -5.57 -10.62
N VAL A 69 15.81 -6.79 -10.37
CA VAL A 69 14.41 -7.08 -10.03
C VAL A 69 14.19 -6.76 -8.55
N ILE A 70 13.08 -6.08 -8.23
CA ILE A 70 12.67 -5.76 -6.84
C ILE A 70 11.36 -6.43 -6.45
N GLY A 71 10.66 -7.04 -7.41
CA GLY A 71 9.55 -7.91 -7.14
C GLY A 71 8.89 -8.43 -8.40
N THR A 72 7.89 -9.27 -8.24
CA THR A 72 7.15 -9.88 -9.34
C THR A 72 5.66 -9.89 -9.01
N PHE A 73 4.83 -9.32 -9.86
CA PHE A 73 3.38 -9.50 -9.80
C PHE A 73 2.92 -10.50 -10.87
N ALA A 74 1.67 -10.91 -10.82
CA ALA A 74 1.01 -11.62 -11.90
C ALA A 74 -0.17 -10.79 -12.37
N GLY A 75 -0.36 -10.69 -13.69
CA GLY A 75 -1.46 -9.94 -14.28
C GLY A 75 -2.81 -10.44 -13.74
N ALA A 76 -3.72 -9.51 -13.46
CA ALA A 76 -5.09 -9.87 -13.07
C ALA A 76 -5.84 -10.45 -14.28
N THR A 77 -6.59 -11.51 -14.04
CA THR A 77 -7.57 -12.05 -15.00
C THR A 77 -8.92 -11.35 -14.84
N GLU A 78 -9.85 -11.59 -15.77
CA GLU A 78 -11.24 -11.16 -15.63
C GLU A 78 -11.88 -11.72 -14.34
N GLN A 79 -11.57 -12.95 -13.97
CA GLN A 79 -12.06 -13.56 -12.74
C GLN A 79 -11.52 -12.83 -11.50
N ASP A 80 -10.23 -12.49 -11.49
CA ASP A 80 -9.64 -11.74 -10.37
C ASP A 80 -10.30 -10.36 -10.22
N ALA A 81 -10.63 -9.70 -11.34
CA ALA A 81 -11.37 -8.44 -11.33
C ALA A 81 -12.80 -8.61 -10.79
N GLN A 82 -13.49 -9.70 -11.18
CA GLN A 82 -14.83 -10.01 -10.65
C GLN A 82 -14.79 -10.28 -9.14
N ASP A 83 -13.84 -11.08 -8.67
CA ASP A 83 -13.65 -11.35 -7.24
C ASP A 83 -13.40 -10.05 -6.45
N ALA A 84 -12.62 -9.12 -7.01
CA ALA A 84 -12.38 -7.82 -6.40
C ALA A 84 -13.65 -6.96 -6.31
N ILE A 85 -14.48 -6.97 -7.36
CA ILE A 85 -15.78 -6.28 -7.37
C ILE A 85 -16.70 -6.86 -6.30
N ASP A 86 -16.83 -8.18 -6.26
CA ASP A 86 -17.71 -8.88 -5.32
C ASP A 86 -17.27 -8.64 -3.87
N ALA A 87 -15.97 -8.70 -3.59
CA ALA A 87 -15.42 -8.38 -2.28
C ALA A 87 -15.68 -6.93 -1.86
N ALA A 88 -15.54 -5.97 -2.79
CA ALA A 88 -15.82 -4.57 -2.51
C ALA A 88 -17.31 -4.33 -2.23
N LEU A 89 -18.21 -4.92 -3.03
CA LEU A 89 -19.66 -4.85 -2.84
C LEU A 89 -20.09 -5.49 -1.51
N ALA A 90 -19.46 -6.60 -1.12
CA ALA A 90 -19.70 -7.27 0.15
C ALA A 90 -19.25 -6.42 1.35
N ALA A 91 -18.13 -5.71 1.26
CA ALA A 91 -17.61 -4.86 2.34
C ALA A 91 -18.37 -3.52 2.48
N ALA A 92 -18.95 -3.03 1.38
CA ALA A 92 -19.56 -1.70 1.31
C ALA A 92 -20.63 -1.41 2.40
N PRO A 93 -21.56 -2.33 2.75
CA PRO A 93 -22.57 -2.07 3.78
C PRO A 93 -21.99 -1.85 5.18
N ALA A 94 -20.96 -2.60 5.57
CA ALA A 94 -20.31 -2.42 6.87
C ALA A 94 -19.51 -1.12 6.89
N TRP A 95 -18.72 -0.86 5.84
CA TRP A 95 -17.94 0.36 5.71
C TRP A 95 -18.81 1.63 5.74
N ARG A 96 -19.95 1.63 5.02
CA ARG A 96 -20.84 2.80 5.00
C ARG A 96 -21.58 3.03 6.32
N ALA A 97 -21.74 1.98 7.12
CA ALA A 97 -22.42 2.06 8.42
C ALA A 97 -21.49 2.61 9.52
N MET A 98 -20.17 2.59 9.31
CA MET A 98 -19.22 3.24 10.20
C MET A 98 -19.50 4.74 10.29
N SER A 99 -19.25 5.30 11.48
CA SER A 99 -19.33 6.75 11.66
C SER A 99 -18.28 7.45 10.79
N PHE A 100 -18.46 8.75 10.56
CA PHE A 100 -17.44 9.54 9.89
C PHE A 100 -16.11 9.48 10.66
N ASP A 101 -16.15 9.62 11.98
CA ASP A 101 -14.96 9.63 12.84
C ASP A 101 -14.19 8.31 12.78
N ASP A 102 -14.89 7.16 12.81
CA ASP A 102 -14.22 5.85 12.72
C ASP A 102 -13.54 5.64 11.36
N ARG A 103 -14.15 6.14 10.27
CA ARG A 103 -13.53 6.08 8.94
C ARG A 103 -12.36 7.03 8.81
N ALA A 104 -12.45 8.22 9.40
CA ALA A 104 -11.36 9.19 9.43
C ALA A 104 -10.16 8.64 10.22
N ALA A 105 -10.40 8.00 11.36
CA ALA A 105 -9.37 7.42 12.22
C ALA A 105 -8.52 6.31 11.57
N ILE A 106 -8.95 5.74 10.44
CA ILE A 106 -8.15 4.76 9.69
C ILE A 106 -7.04 5.43 8.86
N ILE A 107 -7.20 6.71 8.51
CA ILE A 107 -6.30 7.44 7.60
C ILE A 107 -5.45 8.48 8.35
N LEU A 108 -5.84 8.85 9.57
CA LEU A 108 -5.17 9.84 10.43
C LEU A 108 -4.22 9.17 11.43
#